data_AF-A0A955XXE6-F1
#
_entry.id   AF-A0A955XXE6-F1
#
_cell.length_a   1.000
_cell.length_b   1.000
_cell.length_c   1.000
_cell.angle_alpha   90.00
_cell.angle_beta   90.00
_cell.angle_gamma   90.00
#
_symmetry.space_group_name_H-M   'P 1'
#
loop_
_entity.id
_entity.type
_entity.pdbx_description
1 polymer ?
#
loop_
_entity_poly.entity_id
_entity_poly.type
_entity_poly.pdbx_seq_one_letter_code
_entity_poly.pdbx_strand_id
1 'polypeptide(L)'
;ANGDIEIRMHNDVSVHGFQFKITNYIPSSADGGRADGFGVSTGPSRVVLGFSSGSTQIPPGSGTLTIVSGQFESAGELCITEVTISNLSTGEVTPVGIGPCQDIPSE
;
A
#
# COMPACT_ATOMS: atom_id res chain seq x y z
N ALA A 1 10.16 -17.08 1.10
CA ALA A 1 10.18 -16.89 2.57
C ALA A 1 8.93 -16.11 2.98
N ASN A 2 8.31 -16.42 4.12
CA ASN A 2 7.24 -15.57 4.67
C ASN A 2 7.85 -14.34 5.33
N GLY A 3 7.18 -13.20 5.24
CA GLY A 3 7.60 -12.01 5.96
C GLY A 3 6.67 -10.83 5.76
N ASP A 4 6.83 -9.85 6.63
CA ASP A 4 6.04 -8.63 6.62
C ASP A 4 6.81 -7.50 5.96
N ILE A 5 6.11 -6.66 5.21
CA ILE A 5 6.65 -5.44 4.61
C ILE A 5 5.86 -4.23 5.12
N GLU A 6 6.60 -3.19 5.52
CA GLU A 6 6.02 -1.93 5.92
C GLU A 6 5.81 -1.04 4.69
N ILE A 7 4.56 -0.68 4.39
CA ILE A 7 4.26 0.30 3.35
C ILE A 7 4.19 1.66 4.02
N ARG A 8 4.97 2.62 3.52
CA ARG A 8 5.01 3.99 4.05
C ARG A 8 4.43 4.96 3.04
N MET A 9 3.69 5.95 3.55
CA MET A 9 3.07 6.99 2.73
C MET A 9 3.26 8.36 3.36
N HIS A 10 3.57 9.33 2.51
CA HIS A 10 3.43 10.74 2.79
C HIS A 10 2.32 11.32 1.90
N ASN A 11 1.45 12.13 2.47
CA ASN A 11 0.34 12.76 1.75
C ASN A 11 0.09 14.17 2.29
N ASP A 12 -0.10 15.14 1.39
CA ASP A 12 -0.42 16.53 1.75
C ASP A 12 -1.93 16.79 1.86
N VAL A 13 -2.74 15.87 1.33
CA VAL A 13 -4.20 15.92 1.33
C VAL A 13 -4.77 14.63 1.89
N SER A 14 -6.00 14.66 2.40
CA SER A 14 -6.68 13.47 2.92
C SER A 14 -6.85 12.39 1.84
N VAL A 15 -6.59 11.13 2.22
CA VAL A 15 -6.75 9.96 1.35
C VAL A 15 -7.93 9.12 1.84
N HIS A 16 -8.82 8.74 0.92
CA HIS A 16 -10.02 7.95 1.20
C HIS A 16 -9.95 6.53 0.64
N GLY A 17 -8.98 6.27 -0.23
CA GLY A 17 -8.69 4.95 -0.74
C GLY A 17 -7.33 4.91 -1.40
N PHE A 18 -6.75 3.71 -1.42
CA PHE A 18 -5.48 3.44 -2.06
C PHE A 18 -5.52 2.07 -2.72
N GLN A 19 -4.84 1.95 -3.86
CA GLN A 19 -4.55 0.68 -4.50
C GLN A 19 -3.09 0.70 -4.96
N PHE A 20 -2.40 -0.41 -4.82
CA PHE A 20 -1.09 -0.62 -5.42
C PHE A 20 -0.83 -2.11 -5.64
N LYS A 21 0.19 -2.42 -6.44
CA LYS A 21 0.74 -3.76 -6.59
C LYS A 21 2.15 -3.83 -6.02
N ILE A 22 2.52 -5.02 -5.58
CA ILE A 22 3.87 -5.32 -5.08
C ILE A 22 4.48 -6.36 -6.00
N THR A 23 5.66 -6.10 -6.56
CA THR A 23 6.38 -7.11 -7.36
C THR A 23 7.11 -8.09 -6.45
N ASN A 24 7.34 -9.32 -6.95
CA ASN A 24 8.13 -10.34 -6.26
C ASN A 24 7.62 -10.70 -4.84
N TYR A 25 6.33 -10.46 -4.59
CA TYR A 25 5.70 -10.65 -3.30
C TYR A 25 4.22 -11.00 -3.47
N ILE A 26 3.77 -12.06 -2.80
CA ILE A 26 2.37 -12.50 -2.78
C ILE A 26 1.75 -12.05 -1.46
N PRO A 27 0.96 -10.96 -1.45
CA PRO A 27 0.34 -10.46 -0.23
C PRO A 27 -0.81 -11.38 0.21
N SER A 28 -0.84 -11.75 1.50
CA SER A 28 -1.89 -12.56 2.12
C SER A 28 -2.84 -11.76 2.99
N SER A 29 -2.33 -10.73 3.67
CA SER A 29 -3.13 -9.80 4.48
C SER A 29 -2.45 -8.44 4.53
N ALA A 30 -3.20 -7.42 4.90
CA ALA A 30 -2.66 -6.11 5.17
C ALA A 30 -3.50 -5.40 6.23
N ASP A 31 -2.86 -4.88 7.26
CA ASP A 31 -3.52 -4.24 8.39
C ASP A 31 -2.59 -3.28 9.15
N GLY A 32 -3.18 -2.51 10.07
CA GLY A 32 -2.48 -1.56 10.94
C GLY A 32 -2.04 -0.27 10.24
N GLY A 33 -1.18 0.47 10.94
CA GLY A 33 -0.69 1.77 10.47
C GLY A 33 -1.79 2.83 10.40
N ARG A 34 -1.65 3.76 9.46
CA ARG A 34 -2.59 4.87 9.23
C ARG A 34 -3.85 4.44 8.49
N ALA A 35 -3.85 3.26 7.86
CA ALA A 35 -5.02 2.64 7.26
C ALA A 35 -5.89 1.89 8.29
N ASP A 36 -5.60 1.99 9.60
CA ASP A 36 -6.48 1.42 10.61
C ASP A 36 -7.90 2.01 10.49
N GLY A 37 -8.91 1.13 10.49
CA GLY A 37 -10.30 1.47 10.17
C GLY A 37 -10.66 1.51 8.68
N PHE A 38 -9.72 1.24 7.76
CA PHE A 38 -10.03 0.94 6.36
C PHE A 38 -10.33 -0.55 6.20
N GLY A 39 -11.22 -0.88 5.25
CA GLY A 39 -11.28 -2.23 4.71
C GLY A 39 -10.09 -2.43 3.77
N VAL A 40 -9.09 -3.21 4.21
CA VAL A 40 -7.94 -3.54 3.37
C VAL A 40 -8.08 -4.98 2.88
N SER A 41 -7.88 -5.18 1.58
CA SER A 41 -7.99 -6.46 0.91
C SER A 41 -6.78 -6.71 0.01
N THR A 42 -6.32 -7.94 0.01
CA THR A 42 -5.30 -8.45 -0.91
C THR A 42 -5.99 -9.30 -1.98
N GLY A 43 -5.55 -9.18 -3.23
CA GLY A 43 -6.25 -9.76 -4.37
C GLY A 43 -5.36 -10.44 -5.40
N PRO A 44 -5.97 -10.99 -6.47
CA PRO A 44 -5.24 -11.57 -7.59
C PRO A 44 -4.21 -10.58 -8.14
N SER A 45 -3.13 -11.11 -8.71
CA SER A 45 -2.06 -10.27 -9.31
C SER A 45 -1.37 -9.30 -8.34
N ARG A 46 -1.29 -9.68 -7.04
CA ARG A 46 -0.52 -8.96 -6.01
C ARG A 46 -1.05 -7.57 -5.67
N VAL A 47 -2.36 -7.36 -5.86
CA VAL A 47 -3.04 -6.10 -5.54
C VAL A 47 -3.26 -5.99 -4.03
N VAL A 48 -2.96 -4.82 -3.48
CA VAL A 48 -3.41 -4.37 -2.16
C VAL A 48 -4.35 -3.19 -2.36
N LEU A 49 -5.57 -3.30 -1.87
CA LEU A 49 -6.63 -2.30 -2.00
C LEU A 49 -7.12 -1.94 -0.59
N GLY A 50 -7.03 -0.67 -0.22
CA GLY A 50 -7.64 -0.12 0.99
C GLY A 50 -8.74 0.85 0.62
N PHE A 51 -9.94 0.62 1.16
CA PHE A 51 -11.08 1.52 0.98
C PHE A 51 -11.69 1.91 2.32
N SER A 52 -12.14 3.15 2.42
CA SER A 52 -12.93 3.63 3.55
C SER A 52 -14.42 3.56 3.23
N SER A 53 -15.23 3.10 4.21
CA SER A 53 -16.68 3.24 4.18
C SER A 53 -17.11 4.43 5.05
N GLY A 54 -17.52 5.53 4.42
CA GLY A 54 -18.03 6.71 5.12
C GLY A 54 -16.99 7.82 5.29
N SER A 55 -16.85 8.35 6.52
CA SER A 55 -16.05 9.54 6.81
C SER A 55 -14.60 9.27 7.25
N THR A 56 -14.20 8.00 7.36
CA THR A 56 -12.82 7.65 7.72
C THR A 56 -11.88 8.06 6.59
N GLN A 57 -10.76 8.69 6.93
CA GLN A 57 -9.75 9.14 5.98
C GLN A 57 -8.38 9.07 6.62
N ILE A 58 -7.35 8.86 5.81
CA ILE A 58 -5.97 9.07 6.23
C ILE A 58 -5.69 10.57 6.13
N PRO A 59 -5.47 11.30 7.24
CA PRO A 59 -5.22 12.73 7.23
C PRO A 59 -3.86 13.03 6.56
N PRO A 60 -3.53 14.29 6.22
CA PRO A 60 -2.19 14.66 5.78
C PRO A 60 -1.09 14.26 6.78
N GLY A 61 0.10 13.94 6.28
CA GLY A 61 1.27 13.58 7.08
C GLY A 61 2.06 12.39 6.54
N SER A 62 3.04 11.94 7.31
CA SER A 62 3.92 10.81 6.98
C SER A 62 3.80 9.69 8.00
N GLY A 63 3.89 8.44 7.54
CA GLY A 63 4.01 7.30 8.43
C GLY A 63 3.75 5.97 7.73
N THR A 64 3.68 4.91 8.52
CA THR A 64 3.24 3.59 8.06
C THR A 64 1.81 3.68 7.56
N LEU A 65 1.59 3.40 6.28
CA LEU A 65 0.26 3.26 5.71
C LEU A 65 -0.40 1.98 6.24
N THR A 66 0.25 0.84 6.02
CA THR A 66 -0.21 -0.49 6.45
C THR A 66 1.00 -1.42 6.50
N ILE A 67 0.92 -2.47 7.30
CA ILE A 67 1.83 -3.61 7.22
C ILE A 67 1.17 -4.63 6.31
N VAL A 68 1.92 -5.19 5.36
CA VAL A 68 1.44 -6.26 4.48
C VAL A 68 2.19 -7.52 4.83
N SER A 69 1.46 -8.59 5.14
CA SER A 69 2.01 -9.92 5.37
C SER A 69 1.83 -10.79 4.13
N GLY A 70 2.71 -11.76 3.94
CA GLY A 70 2.75 -12.53 2.71
C GLY A 70 4.05 -13.29 2.51
N GLN A 71 4.31 -13.64 1.25
CA GLN A 71 5.43 -14.48 0.85
C GLN A 71 6.24 -13.84 -0.27
N PHE A 72 7.56 -13.76 -0.08
CA PHE A 72 8.51 -13.42 -1.14
C PHE A 72 8.61 -14.56 -2.15
N GLU A 73 8.51 -14.23 -3.44
CA GLU A 73 8.58 -15.20 -4.54
C GLU A 73 10.02 -15.65 -4.80
N SER A 74 10.96 -14.70 -4.81
CA SER A 74 12.38 -14.95 -5.07
C SER A 74 13.27 -13.84 -4.49
N ALA A 75 14.58 -14.04 -4.51
CA ALA A 75 15.54 -12.95 -4.27
C ALA A 75 15.48 -11.92 -5.41
N GLY A 76 15.84 -10.66 -5.11
CA GLY A 76 15.84 -9.56 -6.08
C GLY A 76 14.95 -8.40 -5.65
N GLU A 77 14.50 -7.59 -6.60
CA GLU A 77 13.81 -6.33 -6.28
C GLU A 77 12.32 -6.51 -5.96
N LEU A 78 11.89 -5.87 -4.88
CA LEU A 78 10.50 -5.64 -4.52
C LEU A 78 10.16 -4.17 -4.80
N CYS A 79 9.19 -3.94 -5.69
CA CYS A 79 8.78 -2.63 -6.13
C CYS A 79 7.29 -2.43 -5.88
N ILE A 80 6.92 -1.20 -5.50
CA ILE A 80 5.52 -0.76 -5.51
C ILE A 80 5.20 -0.28 -6.93
N THR A 81 4.08 -0.71 -7.49
CA THR A 81 3.66 -0.38 -8.87
C THR A 81 2.15 -0.12 -8.96
N GLU A 82 1.70 0.43 -10.08
CA GLU A 82 0.27 0.65 -10.38
C GLU A 82 -0.49 1.35 -9.23
N VAL A 83 0.14 2.37 -8.63
CA VAL A 83 -0.43 3.09 -7.50
C VAL A 83 -1.57 3.98 -7.96
N THR A 84 -2.69 3.90 -7.24
CA THR A 84 -3.85 4.78 -7.40
C THR A 84 -4.26 5.26 -6.01
N ILE A 85 -4.41 6.57 -5.85
CA ILE A 85 -4.83 7.21 -4.60
C ILE A 85 -6.08 8.03 -4.87
N SER A 86 -7.11 7.89 -4.05
CA SER A 86 -8.33 8.68 -4.14
C SER A 86 -8.42 9.73 -3.03
N ASN A 87 -8.80 10.95 -3.42
CA ASN A 87 -9.21 12.01 -2.53
C ASN A 87 -10.70 12.34 -2.79
N LEU A 88 -11.43 12.81 -1.77
CA LEU A 88 -12.83 13.25 -1.95
C LEU A 88 -12.93 14.67 -2.51
N SER A 89 -11.84 15.42 -2.55
CA SER A 89 -11.86 16.86 -2.85
C SER A 89 -12.20 17.17 -4.31
N THR A 90 -11.83 16.29 -5.25
CA THR A 90 -11.83 16.66 -6.68
C THR A 90 -12.18 15.55 -7.68
N GLY A 91 -12.22 14.28 -7.27
CA GLY A 91 -12.29 13.18 -8.25
C GLY A 91 -11.06 13.11 -9.16
N GLU A 92 -10.01 13.87 -8.83
CA GLU A 92 -8.76 13.97 -9.58
C GLU A 92 -7.76 12.93 -9.08
N VAL A 93 -7.08 12.29 -10.02
CA VAL A 93 -5.97 11.38 -9.69
C VAL A 93 -4.81 12.24 -9.20
N THR A 94 -4.52 12.18 -7.91
CA THR A 94 -3.40 12.92 -7.32
C THR A 94 -2.09 12.33 -7.86
N PRO A 95 -1.14 13.14 -8.35
CA PRO A 95 0.15 12.62 -8.80
C PRO A 95 0.86 11.92 -7.63
N VAL A 96 1.23 10.66 -7.84
CA VAL A 96 1.86 9.83 -6.81
C VAL A 96 3.33 9.64 -7.14
N GLY A 97 4.20 10.04 -6.21
CA GLY A 97 5.61 9.65 -6.23
C GLY A 97 5.77 8.25 -5.65
N ILE A 98 6.39 7.34 -6.40
CA ILE A 98 6.72 5.99 -5.93
C ILE A 98 8.21 5.99 -5.53
N GLY A 99 8.50 5.43 -4.35
CA GLY A 99 9.88 5.26 -3.88
C GLY A 99 10.68 4.25 -4.72
N PRO A 100 11.99 4.12 -4.46
CA PRO A 100 12.81 3.11 -5.13
C PRO A 100 12.34 1.70 -4.77
N CYS A 101 12.73 0.73 -5.60
CA CYS A 101 12.60 -0.69 -5.27
C CYS A 101 13.54 -1.06 -4.12
N GLN A 102 13.18 -2.10 -3.37
CA GLN A 102 13.98 -2.63 -2.28
C GLN A 102 14.56 -3.99 -2.66
N ASP A 103 15.87 -4.15 -2.46
CA ASP A 103 16.54 -5.44 -2.64
C ASP A 103 16.14 -6.42 -1.54
N ILE A 104 15.67 -7.59 -1.95
CA ILE A 104 15.41 -8.75 -1.10
C ILE A 104 16.58 -9.73 -1.25
N PRO A 105 17.33 -10.02 -0.18
CA PRO A 105 18.47 -10.92 -0.24
C PRO A 105 18.04 -12.34 -0.64
N SER A 106 18.90 -13.04 -1.38
CA SER A 106 18.80 -14.49 -1.49
C SER A 106 19.26 -15.10 -0.19
N GLU A 107 18.35 -15.72 0.55
CA GLU A 107 18.74 -16.65 1.62
C GLU A 107 19.50 -17.86 1.05
#